data_AF-A0A7C3TJR7-F1
#
_entry.id   AF-A0A7C3TJR7-F1
#
_cell.length_a   1.000
_cell.length_b   1.000
_cell.length_c   1.000
_cell.angle_alpha   90.00
_cell.angle_beta   90.00
_cell.angle_gamma   90.00
#
_symmetry.space_group_name_H-M   'P 1'
#
loop_
_entity.id
_entity.type
_entity.pdbx_description
1 polymer ?
#
loop_
_entity_poly.entity_id
_entity_poly.type
_entity_poly.pdbx_seq_one_letter_code
_entity_poly.pdbx_strand_id
1 'polypeptide(L)'
;LYDIYTAESAEEGRKVLETVDIEIVLTDQRMPNITGVEFLESIIPDFPNPIRILLTGYTDMQALIDAVNKGQIYRYINKPWNEEELKMFINQAHELYTLRKENEDLTKELLKVNNQLEFMIRQKLLS
;
A
#
# COMPACT_ATOMS: atom_id res chain seq x y z
N LEU A 1 -8.36 -6.30 16.33
CA LEU A 1 -7.45 -7.47 16.24
C LEU A 1 -6.80 -7.37 14.87
N TYR A 2 -5.49 -7.66 14.76
CA TYR A 2 -4.77 -7.64 13.49
C TYR A 2 -4.55 -9.08 13.03
N ASP A 3 -4.76 -9.34 11.74
CA ASP A 3 -4.31 -10.57 11.10
C ASP A 3 -2.90 -10.33 10.58
N ILE A 4 -1.93 -11.00 11.20
CA ILE A 4 -0.50 -10.75 10.95
C ILE A 4 0.07 -11.92 10.16
N TYR A 5 0.65 -11.60 9.01
CA TYR A 5 1.43 -12.51 8.19
C TYR A 5 2.90 -12.08 8.23
N THR A 6 3.79 -13.04 8.43
CA THR A 6 5.23 -12.81 8.53
C THR A 6 5.97 -13.47 7.39
N ALA A 7 7.05 -12.85 6.95
CA ALA A 7 7.96 -13.38 5.95
C ALA A 7 9.40 -13.04 6.36
N GLU A 8 10.34 -13.95 6.09
CA GLU A 8 11.75 -13.76 6.41
C GLU A 8 12.56 -13.22 5.22
N SER A 9 11.93 -13.09 4.05
CA SER A 9 12.54 -12.57 2.83
C SER A 9 11.53 -11.85 1.94
N ALA A 10 12.03 -11.04 1.01
CA ALA A 10 11.22 -10.40 -0.03
C ALA A 10 10.45 -11.40 -0.91
N GLU A 11 11.05 -12.58 -1.18
CA GLU A 11 10.40 -13.63 -1.97
C GLU A 11 9.21 -14.22 -1.22
N GLU A 12 9.37 -14.54 0.06
CA GLU A 12 8.27 -15.00 0.91
C GLU A 12 7.19 -13.93 1.07
N GLY A 13 7.59 -12.66 1.26
CA GLY A 13 6.65 -11.54 1.35
C GLY A 13 5.79 -11.40 0.10
N ARG A 14 6.38 -11.60 -1.09
CA ARG A 14 5.62 -11.62 -2.35
C ARG A 14 4.64 -12.79 -2.42
N LYS A 15 5.03 -13.99 -1.98
CA LYS A 15 4.12 -15.15 -1.93
C LYS A 15 2.91 -14.91 -1.01
N VAL A 16 3.10 -14.19 0.10
CA VAL A 16 1.98 -13.76 0.96
C VAL A 16 1.05 -12.80 0.22
N LEU A 17 1.60 -11.80 -0.47
CA LEU A 17 0.81 -10.84 -1.26
C LEU A 17 0.01 -11.50 -2.40
N GLU A 18 0.55 -12.56 -2.99
CA GLU A 18 -0.14 -13.34 -4.05
C GLU A 18 -1.31 -14.17 -3.50
N THR A 19 -1.31 -14.49 -2.22
CA THR A 19 -2.28 -15.41 -1.60
C THR A 19 -3.32 -14.70 -0.73
N VAL A 20 -3.01 -13.50 -0.25
CA VAL A 20 -3.83 -12.72 0.69
C VAL A 20 -3.90 -11.26 0.25
N ASP A 21 -5.09 -10.65 0.30
CA ASP A 21 -5.26 -9.20 0.12
C ASP A 21 -4.73 -8.46 1.37
N ILE A 22 -3.49 -7.99 1.30
CA ILE A 22 -2.82 -7.31 2.41
C ILE A 22 -3.09 -5.81 2.37
N GLU A 23 -3.51 -5.24 3.49
CA GLU A 23 -3.78 -3.80 3.59
C GLU A 23 -2.52 -2.97 3.85
N ILE A 24 -1.60 -3.51 4.64
CA ILE A 24 -0.41 -2.81 5.12
C ILE A 24 0.80 -3.74 5.01
N VAL A 25 1.86 -3.27 4.37
CA VAL A 25 3.15 -3.96 4.29
C VAL A 25 4.15 -3.22 5.16
N LEU A 26 4.71 -3.93 6.14
CA LEU A 26 5.77 -3.44 7.01
C LEU A 26 7.04 -4.24 6.70
N THR A 27 8.14 -3.57 6.33
CA THR A 27 9.40 -4.25 6.02
C THR A 27 10.61 -3.58 6.68
N ASP A 28 11.64 -4.36 6.99
CA ASP A 28 12.94 -3.79 7.36
C ASP A 28 13.64 -3.20 6.13
N GLN A 29 14.37 -2.10 6.31
CA GLN A 29 15.27 -1.58 5.29
C GLN A 29 16.43 -2.53 5.01
N ARG A 30 16.94 -3.21 6.04
CA ARG A 30 18.04 -4.16 5.91
C ARG A 30 17.49 -5.58 5.88
N MET A 31 17.48 -6.16 4.69
CA MET A 31 17.12 -7.56 4.47
C MET A 31 18.22 -8.27 3.67
N PRO A 32 18.29 -9.61 3.71
CA PRO A 32 19.15 -10.36 2.82
C PRO A 32 18.80 -10.12 1.35
N ASN A 33 19.82 -10.06 0.49
CA ASN A 33 19.74 -9.93 -0.98
C ASN A 33 19.28 -8.57 -1.50
N ILE A 34 18.11 -8.07 -1.09
CA ILE A 34 17.57 -6.77 -1.50
C ILE A 34 17.13 -5.96 -0.29
N THR A 35 17.13 -4.64 -0.42
CA THR A 35 16.66 -3.71 0.63
C THR A 35 15.14 -3.67 0.75
N GLY A 36 14.64 -3.17 1.88
CA GLY A 36 13.22 -2.93 2.09
C GLY A 36 12.61 -2.02 1.03
N VAL A 37 13.30 -0.94 0.67
CA VAL A 37 12.88 -0.03 -0.40
C VAL A 37 12.77 -0.78 -1.74
N GLU A 38 13.77 -1.57 -2.13
CA GLU A 38 13.74 -2.32 -3.39
C GLU A 38 12.59 -3.35 -3.41
N PHE A 39 12.33 -4.02 -2.28
CA PHE A 39 11.17 -4.91 -2.16
C PHE A 39 9.85 -4.15 -2.36
N LEU A 40 9.66 -3.06 -1.62
CA LEU A 40 8.45 -2.23 -1.71
C LEU A 40 8.26 -1.63 -3.10
N GLU A 41 9.35 -1.26 -3.79
CA GLU A 41 9.34 -0.83 -5.19
C GLU A 41 8.86 -1.96 -6.11
N SER A 42 9.40 -3.16 -5.92
CA SER A 42 9.13 -4.29 -6.81
C SER A 42 7.67 -4.74 -6.80
N ILE A 43 6.94 -4.54 -5.69
CA ILE A 43 5.56 -5.02 -5.54
C ILE A 43 4.53 -4.05 -6.11
N ILE A 44 4.89 -2.80 -6.44
CA ILE A 44 3.93 -1.77 -6.89
C ILE A 44 3.17 -2.16 -8.17
N PRO A 45 3.80 -2.72 -9.22
CA PRO A 45 3.10 -3.04 -10.45
C PRO A 45 1.97 -4.06 -10.27
N ASP A 46 2.18 -5.01 -9.36
CA ASP A 46 1.26 -6.13 -9.12
C ASP A 46 0.31 -5.85 -7.93
N PHE A 47 0.80 -5.13 -6.92
CA PHE A 47 0.15 -4.84 -5.64
C PHE A 47 0.24 -3.33 -5.31
N PRO A 48 -0.48 -2.46 -6.02
CA PRO A 48 -0.40 -1.01 -5.83
C PRO A 48 -1.10 -0.51 -4.55
N ASN A 49 -2.10 -1.25 -4.07
CA ASN A 49 -3.03 -0.82 -3.03
C ASN A 49 -2.49 -0.82 -1.58
N PRO A 50 -1.69 -1.81 -1.15
CA PRO A 50 -1.24 -1.88 0.23
C PRO A 50 -0.48 -0.63 0.66
N ILE A 51 -0.68 -0.17 1.89
CA ILE A 51 0.07 0.94 2.48
C ILE A 51 1.43 0.42 2.92
N ARG A 52 2.50 1.05 2.41
CA ARG A 52 3.87 0.58 2.55
C ARG A 52 4.60 1.36 3.63
N ILE A 53 5.07 0.68 4.66
CA ILE A 53 5.78 1.26 5.80
C ILE A 53 7.17 0.62 5.93
N LEU A 54 8.18 1.45 6.11
CA LEU A 54 9.57 1.01 6.24
C LEU A 54 10.05 1.10 7.69
N LEU A 55 10.62 0.04 8.22
CA LEU A 55 11.35 0.05 9.49
C LEU A 55 12.83 0.28 9.21
N THR A 56 13.44 1.25 9.89
CA THR A 56 14.82 1.65 9.60
C THR A 56 15.62 1.96 10.86
N GLY A 57 16.93 1.73 10.80
CA GLY A 57 17.87 2.22 11.81
C GLY A 57 18.41 3.60 11.42
N TYR A 58 18.86 4.38 12.41
CA TYR A 58 19.37 5.76 12.28
C TYR A 58 20.45 6.00 11.20
N THR A 59 21.03 4.96 10.61
CA THR A 59 22.20 5.04 9.73
C THR A 59 21.91 5.27 8.25
N ASP A 60 20.66 5.17 7.78
CA ASP A 60 20.35 5.16 6.34
C ASP A 60 19.43 6.33 5.89
N MET A 61 19.76 7.55 6.33
CA MET A 61 18.98 8.76 6.04
C MET A 61 18.90 9.12 4.54
N GLN A 62 19.95 8.80 3.77
CA GLN A 62 19.98 9.06 2.32
C GLN A 62 18.98 8.18 1.57
N ALA A 63 18.94 6.88 1.90
CA ALA A 63 18.01 5.92 1.31
C ALA A 63 16.54 6.27 1.62
N LEU A 64 16.29 6.86 2.79
CA LEU A 64 14.96 7.36 3.17
C LEU A 64 14.48 8.50 2.28
N ILE A 65 15.35 9.47 1.97
CA ILE A 65 15.00 10.63 1.14
C ILE A 65 14.61 10.16 -0.26
N ASP A 66 15.39 9.24 -0.84
CA ASP A 66 15.14 8.73 -2.18
C ASP A 66 13.83 7.93 -2.27
N ALA A 67 13.53 7.13 -1.25
CA ALA A 67 12.32 6.32 -1.20
C ALA A 67 11.03 7.15 -1.00
N VAL A 68 11.11 8.25 -0.25
CA VAL A 68 9.99 9.19 -0.09
C VAL A 68 9.73 9.96 -1.38
N ASN A 69 10.78 10.44 -2.04
CA ASN A 69 10.65 11.27 -3.24
C ASN A 69 10.02 10.53 -4.43
N LYS A 70 10.14 9.20 -4.48
CA LYS A 70 9.49 8.38 -5.50
C LYS A 70 8.01 8.07 -5.20
N GLY A 71 7.48 8.52 -4.06
CA GLY A 71 6.07 8.31 -3.66
C GLY A 71 5.72 6.88 -3.27
N GLN A 72 6.73 6.04 -2.99
CA GLN A 72 6.56 4.60 -2.86
C GLN A 72 6.30 4.17 -1.41
N ILE A 73 6.74 4.96 -0.44
CA ILE A 73 6.64 4.65 0.99
C ILE A 73 5.78 5.69 1.69
N TYR A 74 4.77 5.23 2.41
CA TYR A 74 3.86 6.10 3.16
C TYR A 74 4.55 6.69 4.39
N ARG A 75 5.29 5.85 5.12
CA ARG A 75 5.95 6.24 6.37
C ARG A 75 7.17 5.38 6.64
N TYR A 76 8.15 5.95 7.32
CA TYR A 76 9.22 5.19 7.96
C TYR A 76 9.10 5.26 9.48
N ILE A 77 9.56 4.22 10.16
CA ILE A 77 9.56 4.10 11.62
C ILE A 77 10.99 3.75 12.05
N ASN A 78 11.54 4.55 12.95
CA ASN A 78 12.89 4.35 13.47
C ASN A 78 12.94 3.25 14.52
N LYS A 79 14.02 2.46 14.50
CA LYS A 79 14.36 1.49 15.54
C LYS A 79 15.27 2.14 16.60
N PRO A 80 15.01 1.95 17.91
CA PRO A 80 13.86 1.25 18.51
C PRO A 80 12.56 2.08 18.43
N TRP A 81 11.42 1.42 18.22
CA TRP A 81 10.11 2.07 18.13
C TRP A 81 9.39 2.07 19.48
N ASN A 82 8.49 3.04 19.66
CA ASN A 82 7.50 3.01 20.72
C ASN A 82 6.27 2.21 20.26
N GLU A 83 5.75 1.31 21.12
CA GLU A 83 4.61 0.45 20.75
C GLU A 83 3.30 1.23 20.51
N GLU A 84 3.03 2.27 21.29
CA GLU A 84 1.84 3.10 21.12
C GLU A 84 1.92 3.88 19.82
N GLU A 85 3.10 4.40 19.50
CA GLU A 85 3.37 5.10 18.24
C GLU A 85 3.21 4.17 17.04
N LEU A 86 3.76 2.95 17.10
CA LEU A 86 3.61 1.95 16.05
C LEU A 86 2.13 1.60 15.82
N LYS A 87 1.36 1.36 16.90
CA LYS A 87 -0.09 1.10 16.79
C LYS A 87 -0.84 2.28 16.17
N MET A 88 -0.49 3.50 16.56
CA MET A 88 -1.06 4.71 15.97
C MET A 88 -0.79 4.77 14.47
N PHE A 89 0.44 4.49 14.03
CA PHE A 89 0.80 4.48 12.62
C PHE A 89 0.09 3.38 11.82
N ILE A 90 -0.06 2.19 12.40
CA ILE A 90 -0.81 1.10 11.76
C ILE A 90 -2.29 1.51 11.60
N ASN A 91 -2.90 2.11 12.61
CA ASN A 91 -4.29 2.57 12.52
C ASN A 91 -4.48 3.66 11.46
N GLN A 92 -3.55 4.62 11.37
CA GLN A 92 -3.56 5.65 10.32
C GLN A 92 -3.38 5.04 8.92
N ALA A 93 -2.51 4.03 8.79
CA ALA A 93 -2.33 3.33 7.54
C ALA A 93 -3.59 2.54 7.13
N HIS A 94 -4.25 1.89 8.08
CA HIS A 94 -5.53 1.20 7.83
C HIS A 94 -6.62 2.19 7.37
N GLU A 95 -6.77 3.33 8.07
CA GLU A 95 -7.73 4.36 7.68
C GLU A 95 -7.48 4.88 6.26
N LEU A 96 -6.20 5.12 5.92
CA LEU A 96 -5.82 5.54 4.57
C LEU A 96 -6.10 4.46 3.51
N TYR A 97 -5.84 3.18 3.81
CA TYR A 97 -6.15 2.07 2.92
C TYR A 97 -7.66 2.02 2.63
N THR A 98 -8.47 2.03 3.69
CA THR A 98 -9.93 1.99 3.60
C THR A 98 -10.45 3.16 2.78
N LEU A 99 -9.99 4.38 3.06
CA LEU A 99 -10.40 5.57 2.32
C LEU A 99 -10.04 5.48 0.82
N ARG A 100 -8.87 4.94 0.48
CA ARG A 100 -8.46 4.74 -0.92
C ARG A 100 -9.35 3.71 -1.61
N LYS A 101 -9.63 2.59 -0.95
CA LYS A 101 -10.47 1.51 -1.48
C LYS A 101 -11.90 1.99 -1.73
N GLU A 102 -12.48 2.69 -0.75
CA GLU A 102 -13.80 3.30 -0.89
C GLU A 102 -13.87 4.30 -2.04
N ASN A 103 -12.85 5.16 -2.19
CA ASN A 103 -12.81 6.14 -3.27
C ASN A 103 -12.69 5.48 -4.64
N GLU A 104 -11.87 4.43 -4.76
CA GLU A 104 -11.79 3.64 -6.00
C GLU A 104 -13.13 2.98 -6.35
N ASP A 105 -13.83 2.41 -5.36
CA ASP A 105 -15.10 1.73 -5.58
C ASP A 105 -16.21 2.72 -5.95
N LEU A 106 -16.30 3.87 -5.27
CA LEU A 106 -17.21 4.95 -5.63
C LEU A 106 -16.94 5.49 -7.04
N THR A 107 -15.66 5.64 -7.41
CA THR A 107 -15.27 6.10 -8.75
C THR A 107 -15.71 5.09 -9.83
N LYS A 108 -15.52 3.78 -9.58
CA LYS A 108 -16.00 2.72 -10.48
C LYS A 108 -17.51 2.73 -10.62
N GLU A 109 -18.25 2.90 -9.52
CA GLU A 109 -19.71 2.98 -9.54
C GLU A 109 -20.19 4.20 -10.33
N LEU A 110 -19.58 5.36 -10.09
CA LEU A 110 -19.90 6.60 -10.81
C LEU A 110 -19.71 6.44 -12.33
N LEU A 111 -18.59 5.85 -12.75
CA LEU A 111 -18.32 5.59 -14.17
C LEU A 111 -19.34 4.63 -14.79
N LYS A 112 -19.74 3.58 -14.05
CA LYS A 112 -20.77 2.63 -14.49
C LYS A 112 -22.11 3.33 -14.70
N VAL A 113 -22.55 4.14 -13.74
CA VAL A 113 -23.80 4.90 -13.83
C VAL A 113 -23.74 5.91 -14.98
N ASN A 114 -22.62 6.62 -15.15
CA ASN A 114 -22.47 7.60 -16.22
C ASN A 114 -22.57 6.94 -17.60
N ASN A 115 -21.88 5.80 -17.81
CA ASN A 115 -21.98 5.04 -19.06
C ASN A 115 -23.41 4.54 -19.35
N GLN A 116 -24.18 4.15 -18.32
CA GLN A 116 -25.58 3.75 -18.47
C GLN A 116 -26.46 4.93 -18.88
N LEU A 117 -26.25 6.11 -18.29
CA LEU A 117 -26.97 7.33 -18.65
C LEU A 117 -26.69 7.74 -20.11
N GLU A 118 -25.42 7.72 -20.52
CA GLU A 118 -25.05 7.99 -21.92
C GLU A 118 -25.73 7.03 -22.90
N PHE A 119 -25.81 5.75 -22.55
CA PHE A 119 -26.51 4.75 -23.36
C PHE A 119 -28.01 5.05 -23.47
N MET A 120 -28.68 5.37 -22.36
CA MET A 120 -30.11 5.72 -22.36
C MET A 120 -30.42 6.99 -23.17
N ILE A 121 -29.56 8.02 -23.06
CA ILE A 121 -29.71 9.26 -23.84
C ILE A 121 -29.60 8.96 -25.33
N ARG A 122 -28.62 8.15 -25.75
CA ARG A 122 -28.47 7.76 -27.17
C ARG A 122 -29.67 6.98 -27.69
N GLN A 123 -30.23 6.05 -26.90
CA GLN A 123 -31.44 5.32 -27.31
C GLN A 123 -32.64 6.24 -27.53
N LYS A 124 -32.85 7.22 -26.64
CA LYS A 124 -33.95 8.19 -26.78
C LYS A 124 -33.82 9.13 -27.98
N LEU A 125 -32.61 9.43 -28.42
CA LEU A 125 -32.38 10.25 -29.62
C LEU A 125 -32.61 9.49 -30.93
N LEU A 126 -32.61 8.15 -30.89
CA LEU A 126 -32.82 7.27 -32.03
C LEU A 126 -34.28 6.80 -32.17
N SER A 127 -35.13 7.10 -31.19
CA SER A 127 -36.58 6.85 -31.18
C SER A 127 -37.36 8.11 -31.51
#